data_AF-A0A0C3DM59-F1
#
_entry.id   AF-A0A0C3DM59-F1
#
_cell.length_a   1.000
_cell.length_b   1.000
_cell.length_c   1.000
_cell.angle_alpha   90.00
_cell.angle_beta   90.00
_cell.angle_gamma   90.00
#
_symmetry.space_group_name_H-M   'P 1'
#
loop_
_entity.id
_entity.type
_entity.pdbx_description
1 polymer ?
#
loop_
_entity_poly.entity_id
_entity_poly.type
_entity_poly.pdbx_seq_one_letter_code
_entity_poly.pdbx_strand_id
1 'polypeptide(L)'
;MSAPLKTNTPAPSTGKRDWARATMDELKSGSDDEPEIYNVKVGEHKQRQQAKKEAKEKEAREHQQREEVEHRAREEAARLEREAASVWRQEEADRRVQKERQAKEEKERLEREAAMCQEVAIKKAMETAEKRAQEDTEEKHAEALKKIWAAKETARQQVEAEASRQKSVAMKKWAREENAVAGPSGMPGPRLQTGAECKWDPENKRQRTCMQCARHKEKCEWPEVVGSVSGSGSGDMKGKGKAVATSPRAGEKKKHVKKLAAKVVDSDVEIVVKPSNVSGSGSSHALLQHMDRLILTVENLAEAQWYMASACAASGMVVGTLIDECNFLGFEGVGPGEEDEEEETDTEAVDQEAVEQEVAELRKEILEPWPSDNEM
;
A
#
# COMPACT_ATOMS: atom_id res chain seq x y z
N MET A 1 32.83 37.43 21.01
CA MET A 1 33.56 37.95 22.18
C MET A 1 34.29 39.21 21.74
N SER A 2 33.63 40.37 21.82
CA SER A 2 34.20 41.66 21.39
C SER A 2 34.27 42.59 22.60
N ALA A 3 35.44 43.17 22.83
CA ALA A 3 35.75 44.00 23.99
C ALA A 3 35.08 45.39 23.91
N PRO A 4 34.69 46.00 25.05
CA PRO A 4 34.15 47.36 25.06
C PRO A 4 35.27 48.41 24.97
N LEU A 5 35.17 49.30 23.98
CA LEU A 5 36.00 50.50 23.84
C LEU A 5 35.72 51.47 25.00
N LYS A 6 36.75 51.77 25.79
CA LYS A 6 36.74 52.84 26.80
C LYS A 6 36.97 54.19 26.12
N THR A 7 35.92 55.01 26.04
CA THR A 7 36.01 56.43 25.66
C THR A 7 36.27 57.29 26.90
N ASN A 8 37.45 57.90 26.96
CA ASN A 8 37.82 58.88 27.99
C ASN A 8 37.22 60.24 27.61
N THR A 9 36.22 60.70 28.36
CA THR A 9 35.67 62.06 28.25
C THR A 9 36.50 63.02 29.10
N PRO A 10 37.13 64.07 28.52
CA PRO A 10 37.86 65.06 29.30
C PRO A 10 36.89 66.00 30.04
N ALA A 11 37.18 66.27 31.31
CA ALA A 11 36.40 67.15 32.16
C ALA A 11 36.51 68.63 31.71
N PRO A 12 35.40 69.39 31.68
CA PRO A 12 35.44 70.82 31.37
C PRO A 12 36.07 71.60 32.54
N SER A 13 37.14 72.34 32.22
CA SER A 13 37.83 73.29 33.10
C SER A 13 36.89 74.41 33.54
N THR A 14 36.56 74.45 34.83
CA THR A 14 35.78 75.50 35.49
C THR A 14 36.62 76.78 35.66
N GLY A 15 36.73 77.56 34.60
CA GLY A 15 37.26 78.93 34.66
C GLY A 15 36.27 79.85 35.38
N LYS A 16 36.50 80.12 36.67
CA LYS A 16 35.83 81.19 37.43
C LYS A 16 36.16 82.55 36.80
N ARG A 17 35.22 83.15 36.07
CA ARG A 17 35.25 84.58 35.75
C ARG A 17 34.45 85.32 36.83
N ASP A 18 35.13 86.19 37.56
CA ASP A 18 34.55 87.08 38.56
C ASP A 18 33.70 88.16 37.87
N TRP A 19 32.38 87.94 37.80
CA TRP A 19 31.40 88.88 37.26
C TRP A 19 31.04 90.02 38.23
N ALA A 20 31.59 90.05 39.44
CA ALA A 20 31.14 90.94 40.51
C ALA A 20 31.55 92.42 40.36
N ARG A 21 32.29 92.81 39.31
CA ARG A 21 32.87 94.16 39.21
C ARG A 21 32.41 95.02 38.03
N ALA A 22 31.53 94.52 37.16
CA ALA A 22 31.14 95.23 35.93
C ALA A 22 29.80 95.98 35.98
N THR A 23 29.01 95.86 37.06
CA THR A 23 27.60 96.36 37.06
C THR A 23 27.33 97.56 37.98
N MET A 24 28.34 98.18 38.59
CA MET A 24 28.09 99.29 39.53
C MET A 24 28.19 100.72 38.97
N ASP A 25 28.63 100.92 37.72
CA ASP A 25 28.89 102.28 37.19
C ASP A 25 27.80 102.88 36.27
N GLU A 26 26.72 102.17 35.94
CA GLU A 26 25.68 102.69 35.03
C GLU A 26 24.37 103.17 35.70
N LEU A 27 24.34 103.34 37.03
CA LEU A 27 23.13 103.74 37.78
C LEU A 27 22.99 105.26 38.03
N LYS A 28 23.46 106.11 37.10
CA LYS A 28 23.31 107.57 37.23
C LYS A 28 22.94 108.26 35.91
N SER A 29 21.84 107.84 35.30
CA SER A 29 21.13 108.68 34.33
C SER A 29 19.67 108.78 34.76
N GLY A 30 19.34 109.93 35.34
CA GLY A 30 17.96 110.33 35.60
C GLY A 30 17.26 110.68 34.29
N SER A 31 16.06 110.15 34.13
CA SER A 31 15.11 110.58 33.10
C SER A 31 13.75 110.66 33.78
N ASP A 32 13.31 111.88 34.03
CA ASP A 32 12.02 112.27 34.62
C ASP A 32 10.96 112.45 33.51
N ASP A 33 11.08 111.64 32.46
CA ASP A 33 10.07 111.51 31.43
C ASP A 33 9.42 110.12 31.55
N GLU A 34 8.16 110.00 31.13
CA GLU A 34 7.57 108.77 30.58
C GLU A 34 6.84 107.75 31.50
N PRO A 35 5.72 108.10 32.13
CA PRO A 35 4.69 107.09 32.44
C PRO A 35 4.12 106.42 31.16
N GLU A 36 4.15 107.09 30.01
CA GLU A 36 3.66 106.54 28.73
C GLU A 36 4.59 105.49 28.12
N ILE A 37 5.92 105.68 28.15
CA ILE A 37 6.86 104.68 27.60
C ILE A 37 6.94 103.44 28.49
N TYR A 38 6.71 103.58 29.80
CA TYR A 38 6.59 102.42 30.69
C TYR A 38 5.38 101.53 30.30
N ASN A 39 4.22 102.13 30.03
CA ASN A 39 3.01 101.38 29.64
C ASN A 39 3.17 100.68 28.28
N VAL A 40 3.83 101.31 27.30
CA VAL A 40 4.14 100.68 26.00
C VAL A 40 5.07 99.48 26.17
N LYS A 41 6.15 99.62 26.94
CA LYS A 41 7.12 98.53 27.20
C LYS A 41 6.49 97.34 27.94
N VAL A 42 5.60 97.60 28.90
CA VAL A 42 4.85 96.53 29.62
C VAL A 42 3.89 95.82 28.66
N GLY A 43 3.21 96.56 27.78
CA GLY A 43 2.36 96.00 26.73
C GLY A 43 3.11 95.07 25.77
N GLU A 44 4.26 95.52 25.24
CA GLU A 44 5.11 94.72 24.36
C GLU A 44 5.64 93.46 25.05
N HIS A 45 6.09 93.57 26.29
CA HIS A 45 6.57 92.42 27.05
C HIS A 45 5.46 91.38 27.27
N LYS A 46 4.24 91.83 27.58
CA LYS A 46 3.06 90.95 27.71
C LYS A 46 2.72 90.26 26.38
N GLN A 47 2.73 91.00 25.27
CA GLN A 47 2.50 90.43 23.93
C GLN A 47 3.58 89.39 23.57
N ARG A 48 4.86 89.67 23.83
CA ARG A 48 5.96 88.71 23.60
C ARG A 48 5.82 87.46 24.46
N GLN A 49 5.41 87.60 25.72
CA GLN A 49 5.15 86.45 26.59
C GLN A 49 3.99 85.59 26.09
N GLN A 50 2.90 86.21 25.63
CA GLN A 50 1.76 85.50 25.05
C GLN A 50 2.17 84.77 23.76
N ALA A 51 2.83 85.47 22.83
CA ALA A 51 3.33 84.85 21.59
C ALA A 51 4.29 83.69 21.87
N LYS A 52 5.16 83.80 22.88
CA LYS A 52 6.05 82.72 23.31
C LYS A 52 5.28 81.53 23.89
N LYS A 53 4.18 81.77 24.61
CA LYS A 53 3.33 80.71 25.15
C LYS A 53 2.59 79.98 24.02
N GLU A 54 2.00 80.73 23.08
CA GLU A 54 1.31 80.18 21.90
C GLU A 54 2.28 79.39 21.00
N ALA A 55 3.49 79.89 20.78
CA ALA A 55 4.52 79.17 20.02
C ALA A 55 4.89 77.82 20.66
N LYS A 56 5.09 77.79 21.99
CA LYS A 56 5.37 76.54 22.72
C LYS A 56 4.20 75.56 22.68
N GLU A 57 2.98 76.05 22.78
CA GLU A 57 1.79 75.21 22.68
C GLU A 57 1.63 74.62 21.28
N LYS A 58 1.89 75.41 20.24
CA LYS A 58 1.90 74.94 18.86
C LYS A 58 2.97 73.87 18.64
N GLU A 59 4.19 74.10 19.13
CA GLU A 59 5.28 73.12 19.05
C GLU A 59 4.94 71.80 19.76
N ALA A 60 4.33 71.87 20.94
CA ALA A 60 3.88 70.69 21.67
C ALA A 60 2.80 69.89 20.91
N ARG A 61 1.83 70.58 20.28
CA ARG A 61 0.80 69.93 19.44
C ARG A 61 1.41 69.28 18.20
N GLU A 62 2.34 69.96 17.52
CA GLU A 62 3.04 69.39 16.37
C GLU A 62 3.91 68.18 16.76
N HIS A 63 4.56 68.22 17.92
CA HIS A 63 5.32 67.08 18.45
C HIS A 63 4.40 65.89 18.69
N GLN A 64 3.27 66.10 19.37
CA GLN A 64 2.30 65.04 19.63
C GLN A 64 1.76 64.43 18.33
N GLN A 65 1.45 65.27 17.33
CA GLN A 65 1.01 64.77 16.02
C GLN A 65 2.08 63.92 15.32
N ARG A 66 3.36 64.32 15.42
CA ARG A 66 4.47 63.51 14.87
C ARG A 66 4.59 62.17 15.57
N GLU A 67 4.48 62.14 16.91
CA GLU A 67 4.52 60.89 17.68
C GLU A 67 3.33 59.96 17.36
N GLU A 68 2.13 60.52 17.19
CA GLU A 68 0.95 59.73 16.80
C GLU A 68 1.08 59.13 15.40
N VAL A 69 1.61 59.90 14.44
CA VAL A 69 1.88 59.40 13.09
C VAL A 69 2.97 58.32 13.10
N GLU A 70 4.05 58.52 13.86
CA GLU A 70 5.11 57.53 14.00
C GLU A 70 4.60 56.24 14.67
N HIS A 71 3.78 56.36 15.72
CA HIS A 71 3.16 55.23 16.38
C HIS A 71 2.29 54.42 15.42
N ARG A 72 1.42 55.09 14.65
CA ARG A 72 0.58 54.44 13.63
C ARG A 72 1.41 53.74 12.57
N ALA A 73 2.50 54.35 12.11
CA ALA A 73 3.41 53.73 11.14
C ALA A 73 4.07 52.46 11.70
N ARG A 74 4.47 52.46 12.98
CA ARG A 74 5.02 51.27 13.65
C ARG A 74 3.99 50.16 13.81
N GLU A 75 2.75 50.50 14.19
CA GLU A 75 1.67 49.52 14.31
C GLU A 75 1.30 48.89 12.96
N GLU A 76 1.26 49.69 11.90
CA GLU A 76 1.02 49.21 10.55
C GLU A 76 2.16 48.31 10.04
N ALA A 77 3.41 48.69 10.27
CA ALA A 77 4.56 47.83 9.95
C ALA A 77 4.47 46.48 10.70
N ALA A 78 4.17 46.51 12.01
CA ALA A 78 3.99 45.29 12.79
C ALA A 78 2.78 44.45 12.36
N ARG A 79 1.74 45.07 11.78
CA ARG A 79 0.61 44.35 11.18
C ARG A 79 1.05 43.62 9.91
N LEU A 80 1.73 44.33 8.99
CA LEU A 80 2.23 43.77 7.75
C LEU A 80 3.25 42.64 7.99
N GLU A 81 4.13 42.76 8.98
CA GLU A 81 5.05 41.67 9.35
C GLU A 81 4.31 40.40 9.81
N ARG A 82 3.23 40.55 10.58
CA ARG A 82 2.40 39.41 11.02
C ARG A 82 1.67 38.77 9.86
N GLU A 83 1.12 39.58 8.95
CA GLU A 83 0.47 39.10 7.73
C GLU A 83 1.47 38.35 6.84
N ALA A 84 2.65 38.92 6.57
CA ALA A 84 3.71 38.26 5.82
C ALA A 84 4.15 36.92 6.46
N ALA A 85 4.29 36.88 7.79
CA ALA A 85 4.61 35.65 8.52
C ALA A 85 3.49 34.61 8.47
N SER A 86 2.23 35.02 8.31
CA SER A 86 1.11 34.09 8.11
C SER A 86 1.08 33.52 6.69
N VAL A 87 1.29 34.35 5.67
CA VAL A 87 1.38 33.93 4.27
C VAL A 87 2.53 32.95 4.08
N TRP A 88 3.70 33.25 4.64
CA TRP A 88 4.86 32.37 4.54
C TRP A 88 4.62 30.99 5.18
N ARG A 89 3.94 30.94 6.33
CA ARG A 89 3.56 29.68 6.97
C ARG A 89 2.56 28.89 6.14
N GLN A 90 1.62 29.57 5.49
CA GLN A 90 0.67 28.94 4.57
C GLN A 90 1.39 28.35 3.35
N GLU A 91 2.28 29.11 2.70
CA GLU A 91 3.08 28.63 1.57
C GLU A 91 3.95 27.43 1.95
N GLU A 92 4.51 27.39 3.16
CA GLU A 92 5.27 26.23 3.63
C GLU A 92 4.36 25.01 3.83
N ALA A 93 3.15 25.19 4.37
CA ALA A 93 2.17 24.13 4.52
C ALA A 93 1.74 23.57 3.16
N ASP A 94 1.41 24.44 2.20
CA ASP A 94 1.01 24.05 0.84
C ASP A 94 2.14 23.29 0.13
N ARG A 95 3.39 23.75 0.29
CA ARG A 95 4.58 23.07 -0.24
C ARG A 95 4.77 21.69 0.37
N ARG A 96 4.46 21.50 1.66
CA ARG A 96 4.51 20.18 2.32
C ARG A 96 3.44 19.25 1.76
N VAL A 97 2.20 19.73 1.62
CA VAL A 97 1.09 18.96 1.03
C VAL A 97 1.42 18.55 -0.41
N GLN A 98 2.01 19.44 -1.21
CA GLN A 98 2.42 19.11 -2.57
C GLN A 98 3.48 18.01 -2.63
N LYS A 99 4.49 18.07 -1.74
CA LYS A 99 5.52 17.02 -1.64
C LYS A 99 4.94 15.68 -1.20
N GLU A 100 3.99 15.68 -0.26
CA GLU A 100 3.31 14.48 0.18
C GLU A 100 2.48 13.86 -0.95
N ARG A 101 1.77 14.69 -1.74
CA ARG A 101 1.05 14.25 -2.94
C ARG A 101 1.99 13.58 -3.94
N GLN A 102 3.13 14.21 -4.23
CA GLN A 102 4.14 13.64 -5.15
C GLN A 102 4.69 12.30 -4.63
N ALA A 103 4.98 12.20 -3.34
CA ALA A 103 5.45 10.95 -2.74
C ALA A 103 4.39 9.84 -2.82
N LYS A 104 3.11 10.17 -2.64
CA LYS A 104 1.99 9.23 -2.78
C LYS A 104 1.85 8.74 -4.23
N GLU A 105 1.93 9.64 -5.20
CA GLU A 105 1.86 9.32 -6.62
C GLU A 105 3.04 8.45 -7.07
N GLU A 106 4.26 8.76 -6.62
CA GLU A 106 5.45 7.94 -6.90
C GLU A 106 5.32 6.53 -6.30
N LYS A 107 4.83 6.43 -5.06
CA LYS A 107 4.56 5.14 -4.43
C LYS A 107 3.55 4.31 -5.23
N GLU A 108 2.45 4.93 -5.65
CA GLU A 108 1.43 4.26 -6.47
C GLU A 108 2.01 3.82 -7.82
N ARG A 109 2.85 4.65 -8.45
CA ARG A 109 3.56 4.29 -9.69
C ARG A 109 4.42 3.03 -9.50
N LEU A 110 5.20 2.98 -8.42
CA LEU A 110 6.05 1.82 -8.10
C LEU A 110 5.22 0.56 -7.80
N GLU A 111 4.08 0.70 -7.12
CA GLU A 111 3.15 -0.41 -6.88
C GLU A 111 2.56 -0.96 -8.20
N ARG A 112 2.17 -0.07 -9.13
CA ARG A 112 1.70 -0.47 -10.48
C ARG A 112 2.81 -1.15 -11.29
N GLU A 113 4.04 -0.62 -11.26
CA GLU A 113 5.19 -1.22 -11.93
C GLU A 113 5.50 -2.62 -11.35
N ALA A 114 5.41 -2.79 -10.03
CA ALA A 114 5.59 -4.09 -9.37
C ALA A 114 4.49 -5.09 -9.75
N ALA A 115 3.22 -4.65 -9.78
CA ALA A 115 2.09 -5.48 -10.22
C ALA A 115 2.25 -5.95 -11.66
N MET A 116 2.61 -5.05 -12.58
CA MET A 116 2.89 -5.39 -13.99
C MET A 116 4.02 -6.42 -14.09
N CYS A 117 5.11 -6.24 -13.34
CA CYS A 117 6.23 -7.18 -13.32
C CYS A 117 5.79 -8.58 -12.81
N GLN A 118 4.90 -8.64 -11.82
CA GLN A 118 4.34 -9.88 -11.31
C GLN A 118 3.43 -10.56 -12.36
N GLU A 119 2.59 -9.81 -13.06
CA GLU A 119 1.75 -10.35 -14.14
C GLU A 119 2.59 -10.93 -15.28
N VAL A 120 3.65 -10.23 -15.70
CA VAL A 120 4.59 -10.74 -16.71
C VAL A 120 5.26 -12.03 -16.25
N ALA A 121 5.65 -12.12 -14.97
CA ALA A 121 6.24 -13.33 -14.41
C ALA A 121 5.25 -14.51 -14.38
N ILE A 122 4.00 -14.26 -13.98
CA ILE A 122 2.93 -15.28 -13.98
C ILE A 122 2.66 -15.76 -15.41
N LYS A 123 2.50 -14.85 -16.36
CA LYS A 123 2.27 -15.19 -17.77
C LYS A 123 3.39 -16.06 -18.34
N LYS A 124 4.66 -15.71 -18.05
CA LYS A 124 5.82 -16.51 -18.48
C LYS A 124 5.84 -17.90 -17.82
N ALA A 125 5.47 -17.99 -16.55
CA ALA A 125 5.37 -19.27 -15.85
C ALA A 125 4.28 -20.16 -16.45
N MET A 126 3.12 -19.58 -16.78
CA MET A 126 2.02 -20.28 -17.46
C MET A 126 2.43 -20.78 -18.84
N GLU A 127 3.04 -19.94 -19.68
CA GLU A 127 3.53 -20.34 -21.00
C GLU A 127 4.55 -21.49 -20.90
N THR A 128 5.43 -21.44 -19.89
CA THR A 128 6.40 -22.52 -19.65
C THR A 128 5.72 -23.81 -19.18
N ALA A 129 4.69 -23.71 -18.36
CA ALA A 129 3.92 -24.86 -17.90
C ALA A 129 3.13 -25.51 -19.04
N GLU A 130 2.52 -24.70 -19.91
CA GLU A 130 1.81 -25.14 -21.11
C GLU A 130 2.74 -25.88 -22.07
N LYS A 131 3.94 -25.33 -22.34
CA LYS A 131 4.95 -26.00 -23.17
C LYS A 131 5.35 -27.38 -22.63
N ARG A 132 5.53 -27.51 -21.31
CA ARG A 132 5.81 -28.81 -20.67
C ARG A 132 4.64 -29.78 -20.76
N ALA A 133 3.41 -29.29 -20.61
CA ALA A 133 2.23 -30.12 -20.74
C ALA A 133 2.07 -30.63 -22.19
N GLN A 134 2.34 -29.78 -23.18
CA GLN A 134 2.34 -30.17 -24.59
C GLN A 134 3.41 -31.24 -24.86
N GLU A 135 4.64 -31.04 -24.38
CA GLU A 135 5.74 -32.02 -24.54
C GLU A 135 5.40 -33.38 -23.91
N ASP A 136 4.82 -33.41 -22.71
CA ASP A 136 4.38 -34.65 -22.05
C ASP A 136 3.25 -35.37 -22.81
N THR A 137 2.32 -34.61 -23.41
CA THR A 137 1.27 -35.21 -24.27
C THR A 137 1.82 -35.77 -25.57
N GLU A 138 2.77 -35.07 -26.20
CA GLU A 138 3.46 -35.54 -27.42
C GLU A 138 4.30 -36.80 -27.12
N GLU A 139 5.00 -36.83 -25.98
CA GLU A 139 5.77 -38.00 -25.52
C GLU A 139 4.85 -39.21 -25.29
N LYS A 140 3.74 -39.04 -24.55
CA LYS A 140 2.75 -40.09 -24.32
C LYS A 140 2.14 -40.62 -25.63
N HIS A 141 1.85 -39.73 -26.57
CA HIS A 141 1.33 -40.11 -27.88
C HIS A 141 2.37 -40.92 -28.68
N ALA A 142 3.64 -40.50 -28.68
CA ALA A 142 4.72 -41.23 -29.32
C ALA A 142 4.94 -42.62 -28.67
N GLU A 143 4.85 -42.72 -27.34
CA GLU A 143 4.93 -43.98 -26.63
C GLU A 143 3.77 -44.93 -26.98
N ALA A 144 2.54 -44.41 -27.07
CA ALA A 144 1.36 -45.17 -27.47
C ALA A 144 1.49 -45.71 -28.91
N LEU A 145 1.96 -44.88 -29.85
CA LEU A 145 2.22 -45.32 -31.23
C LEU A 145 3.30 -46.41 -31.30
N LYS A 146 4.39 -46.30 -30.52
CA LYS A 146 5.41 -47.35 -30.42
C LYS A 146 4.82 -48.67 -29.92
N LYS A 147 3.95 -48.63 -28.90
CA LYS A 147 3.25 -49.81 -28.37
C LYS A 147 2.33 -50.46 -29.42
N ILE A 148 1.56 -49.66 -30.16
CA ILE A 148 0.70 -50.16 -31.25
C ILE A 148 1.54 -50.84 -32.35
N TRP A 149 2.65 -50.22 -32.75
CA TRP A 149 3.53 -50.77 -33.77
C TRP A 149 4.17 -52.09 -33.31
N ALA A 150 4.68 -52.15 -32.07
CA ALA A 150 5.22 -53.38 -31.50
C ALA A 150 4.18 -54.51 -31.43
N ALA A 151 2.94 -54.21 -31.03
CA ALA A 151 1.85 -55.18 -31.01
C ALA A 151 1.52 -55.71 -32.42
N LYS A 152 1.50 -54.83 -33.44
CA LYS A 152 1.28 -55.20 -34.84
C LYS A 152 2.38 -56.12 -35.37
N GLU A 153 3.64 -55.83 -35.04
CA GLU A 153 4.76 -56.67 -35.45
C GLU A 153 4.74 -58.04 -34.75
N THR A 154 4.37 -58.07 -33.47
CA THR A 154 4.18 -59.32 -32.72
C THR A 154 3.06 -60.18 -33.33
N ALA A 155 1.95 -59.56 -33.75
CA ALA A 155 0.87 -60.25 -34.45
C ALA A 155 1.31 -60.81 -35.81
N ARG A 156 2.12 -60.07 -36.58
CA ARG A 156 2.74 -60.59 -37.82
C ARG A 156 3.60 -61.81 -37.56
N GLN A 157 4.48 -61.76 -36.56
CA GLN A 157 5.33 -62.90 -36.19
C GLN A 157 4.51 -64.13 -35.78
N GLN A 158 3.40 -63.94 -35.07
CA GLN A 158 2.50 -65.05 -34.73
C GLN A 158 1.88 -65.69 -35.99
N VAL A 159 1.36 -64.87 -36.92
CA VAL A 159 0.78 -65.37 -38.18
C VAL A 159 1.84 -66.11 -39.02
N GLU A 160 3.06 -65.60 -39.10
CA GLU A 160 4.17 -66.28 -39.79
C GLU A 160 4.57 -67.59 -39.12
N ALA A 161 4.63 -67.62 -37.79
CA ALA A 161 4.93 -68.83 -37.02
C ALA A 161 3.82 -69.89 -37.19
N GLU A 162 2.55 -69.48 -37.19
CA GLU A 162 1.41 -70.37 -37.47
C GLU A 162 1.46 -70.92 -38.90
N ALA A 163 1.75 -70.06 -39.90
CA ALA A 163 1.92 -70.50 -41.28
C ALA A 163 3.10 -71.49 -41.43
N SER A 164 4.21 -71.25 -40.74
CA SER A 164 5.36 -72.17 -40.70
C SER A 164 5.01 -73.50 -40.03
N ARG A 165 4.24 -73.47 -38.93
CA ARG A 165 3.71 -74.68 -38.29
C ARG A 165 2.83 -75.49 -39.25
N GLN A 166 1.91 -74.84 -39.96
CA GLN A 166 1.08 -75.51 -40.97
C GLN A 166 1.92 -76.15 -42.09
N LYS A 167 2.96 -75.44 -42.59
CA LYS A 167 3.92 -76.00 -43.56
C LYS A 167 4.62 -77.24 -43.00
N SER A 168 5.12 -77.20 -41.77
CA SER A 168 5.79 -78.34 -41.15
C SER A 168 4.86 -79.54 -40.95
N VAL A 169 3.59 -79.32 -40.60
CA VAL A 169 2.58 -80.39 -40.46
C VAL A 169 2.30 -81.05 -41.81
N ALA A 170 2.19 -80.26 -42.89
CA ALA A 170 2.03 -80.79 -44.24
C ALA A 170 3.26 -81.62 -44.67
N MET A 171 4.47 -81.09 -44.45
CA MET A 171 5.72 -81.79 -44.79
C MET A 171 5.90 -83.08 -43.98
N LYS A 172 5.50 -83.08 -42.69
CA LYS A 172 5.56 -84.26 -41.81
C LYS A 172 4.53 -85.32 -42.18
N LYS A 173 3.34 -84.94 -42.68
CA LYS A 173 2.39 -85.88 -43.29
C LYS A 173 3.03 -86.57 -44.51
N TRP A 174 3.69 -85.79 -45.37
CA TRP A 174 4.41 -86.29 -46.54
C TRP A 174 5.54 -87.27 -46.15
N ALA A 175 6.37 -86.90 -45.17
CA ALA A 175 7.43 -87.78 -44.67
C ALA A 175 6.87 -89.06 -44.03
N ARG A 176 5.69 -89.04 -43.40
CA ARG A 176 5.05 -90.24 -42.84
C ARG A 176 4.54 -91.19 -43.92
N GLU A 177 4.11 -90.65 -45.05
CA GLU A 177 3.72 -91.40 -46.25
C GLU A 177 4.94 -92.03 -46.93
N GLU A 178 6.06 -91.30 -46.99
CA GLU A 178 7.33 -91.80 -47.55
C GLU A 178 8.02 -92.85 -46.66
N ASN A 179 7.96 -92.70 -45.33
CA ASN A 179 8.54 -93.67 -44.37
C ASN A 179 7.70 -94.97 -44.21
N ALA A 180 6.52 -95.08 -44.82
CA ALA A 180 5.75 -96.33 -44.81
C ALA A 180 6.42 -97.47 -45.61
N VAL A 181 7.47 -97.16 -46.39
CA VAL A 181 8.23 -98.14 -47.20
C VAL A 181 9.51 -98.65 -46.48
N ALA A 182 9.95 -98.03 -45.39
CA ALA A 182 11.14 -98.45 -44.66
C ALA A 182 10.78 -98.94 -43.24
N GLY A 183 10.87 -100.26 -43.04
CA GLY A 183 10.53 -100.93 -41.78
C GLY A 183 11.36 -100.47 -40.57
N PRO A 184 10.84 -100.66 -39.34
CA PRO A 184 11.40 -100.09 -38.13
C PRO A 184 12.64 -100.86 -37.66
N SER A 185 13.81 -100.23 -37.79
CA SER A 185 15.03 -100.64 -37.11
C SER A 185 15.09 -99.96 -35.75
N GLY A 186 14.81 -100.72 -34.70
CA GLY A 186 14.82 -100.24 -33.33
C GLY A 186 16.23 -100.06 -32.78
N MET A 187 16.41 -99.04 -31.94
CA MET A 187 17.33 -99.08 -30.79
C MET A 187 16.88 -98.03 -29.74
N PRO A 188 16.70 -98.40 -28.47
CA PRO A 188 16.52 -97.45 -27.38
C PRO A 188 17.90 -96.94 -26.92
N GLY A 189 18.15 -95.63 -27.07
CA GLY A 189 19.38 -94.96 -26.68
C GLY A 189 19.14 -93.81 -25.68
N PRO A 190 20.16 -93.43 -24.89
CA PRO A 190 20.05 -93.26 -23.44
C PRO A 190 19.63 -91.87 -22.95
N ARG A 191 19.03 -91.87 -21.74
CA ARG A 191 18.85 -90.72 -20.86
C ARG A 191 20.18 -89.96 -20.70
N LEU A 192 20.28 -88.76 -21.27
CA LEU A 192 21.30 -87.78 -20.91
C LEU A 192 20.68 -86.78 -19.94
N GLN A 193 20.92 -87.01 -18.65
CA GLN A 193 20.88 -85.95 -17.64
C GLN A 193 22.13 -85.08 -17.84
N THR A 194 22.00 -83.99 -18.58
CA THR A 194 22.99 -82.90 -18.53
C THR A 194 22.63 -81.99 -17.38
N GLY A 195 23.20 -82.27 -16.21
CA GLY A 195 23.36 -81.27 -15.16
C GLY A 195 24.26 -80.17 -15.70
N ALA A 196 23.66 -79.03 -16.06
CA ALA A 196 24.41 -77.84 -16.42
C ALA A 196 24.93 -77.20 -15.13
N GLU A 197 26.23 -77.31 -14.88
CA GLU A 197 26.90 -76.52 -13.84
C GLU A 197 26.71 -75.04 -14.15
N CYS A 198 26.07 -74.31 -13.22
CA CYS A 198 25.89 -72.87 -13.31
C CYS A 198 27.24 -72.21 -13.03
N LYS A 199 28.01 -71.92 -14.10
CA LYS A 199 29.26 -71.18 -13.98
C LYS A 199 28.96 -69.76 -13.48
N TRP A 200 29.62 -69.41 -12.38
CA TRP A 200 29.67 -68.06 -11.84
C TRP A 200 30.45 -67.16 -12.80
N ASP A 201 29.84 -66.04 -13.19
CA ASP A 201 30.53 -64.98 -13.93
C ASP A 201 30.94 -63.88 -12.93
N PRO A 202 32.23 -63.71 -12.59
CA PRO A 202 32.66 -62.84 -11.51
C PRO A 202 32.51 -61.33 -11.80
N GLU A 203 32.25 -60.92 -13.04
CA GLU A 203 32.20 -59.49 -13.43
C GLU A 203 30.81 -58.86 -13.37
N ASN A 204 29.72 -59.64 -13.36
CA ASN A 204 28.36 -59.08 -13.44
C ASN A 204 27.59 -59.21 -12.11
N LYS A 205 27.81 -58.26 -11.20
CA LYS A 205 27.27 -58.28 -9.82
C LYS A 205 25.77 -57.96 -9.69
N ARG A 206 25.01 -57.71 -10.77
CA ARG A 206 23.64 -57.15 -10.64
C ARG A 206 22.50 -57.83 -11.40
N GLN A 207 22.69 -58.97 -12.06
CA GLN A 207 21.56 -59.73 -12.62
C GLN A 207 21.64 -61.21 -12.25
N ARG A 208 20.82 -61.60 -11.25
CA ARG A 208 20.69 -62.98 -10.77
C ARG A 208 19.45 -63.63 -11.36
N THR A 209 19.57 -64.21 -12.54
CA THR A 209 18.62 -65.23 -13.00
C THR A 209 19.34 -66.23 -13.87
N CYS A 210 19.61 -67.41 -13.31
CA CYS A 210 19.93 -68.59 -14.10
C CYS A 210 18.75 -68.85 -15.06
N MET A 211 19.04 -69.13 -16.35
CA MET A 211 18.03 -69.35 -17.38
C MET A 211 17.07 -70.52 -17.07
N GLN A 212 17.44 -71.43 -16.15
CA GLN A 212 16.51 -72.45 -15.65
C GLN A 212 15.56 -71.94 -14.55
N CYS A 213 16.01 -71.12 -13.57
CA CYS A 213 15.10 -70.53 -12.57
C CYS A 213 14.06 -69.60 -13.25
N ALA A 214 14.41 -68.95 -14.37
CA ALA A 214 13.48 -68.11 -15.14
C ALA A 214 12.31 -68.88 -15.78
N ARG A 215 12.49 -70.17 -16.09
CA ARG A 215 11.45 -70.99 -16.74
C ARG A 215 10.46 -71.62 -15.78
N HIS A 216 10.84 -71.84 -14.52
CA HIS A 216 10.02 -72.57 -13.55
C HIS A 216 9.31 -71.70 -12.50
N LYS A 217 9.52 -70.36 -12.47
CA LYS A 217 8.91 -69.43 -11.49
C LYS A 217 9.10 -69.81 -10.01
N GLU A 218 9.98 -70.74 -9.68
CA GLU A 218 10.34 -71.07 -8.29
C GLU A 218 11.47 -70.15 -7.83
N LYS A 219 11.35 -69.62 -6.60
CA LYS A 219 12.35 -68.74 -6.00
C LYS A 219 13.53 -69.60 -5.53
N CYS A 220 14.68 -69.43 -6.15
CA CYS A 220 15.92 -70.13 -5.77
C CYS A 220 16.41 -69.55 -4.41
N GLU A 221 16.12 -70.24 -3.29
CA GLU A 221 16.59 -69.90 -1.94
C GLU A 221 18.09 -70.23 -1.80
N TRP A 222 18.91 -69.23 -1.51
CA TRP A 222 20.33 -69.42 -1.16
C TRP A 222 20.56 -68.93 0.28
N PRO A 223 21.44 -69.58 1.05
CA PRO A 223 21.73 -69.19 2.42
C PRO A 223 22.46 -67.85 2.47
N GLU A 224 21.91 -66.90 3.22
CA GLU A 224 22.53 -65.60 3.49
C GLU A 224 23.85 -65.79 4.24
N VAL A 225 24.97 -65.64 3.53
CA VAL A 225 26.29 -65.50 4.15
C VAL A 225 26.44 -64.08 4.66
N VAL A 226 26.41 -63.97 5.99
CA VAL A 226 26.77 -62.80 6.78
C VAL A 226 28.24 -62.42 6.53
N GLY A 227 28.46 -61.14 6.22
CA GLY A 227 29.71 -60.44 6.53
C GLY A 227 30.37 -59.71 5.37
N SER A 228 30.48 -58.38 5.46
CA SER A 228 31.73 -57.72 5.88
C SER A 228 31.71 -56.21 5.63
N VAL A 229 32.23 -55.51 6.62
CA VAL A 229 32.51 -54.09 6.75
C VAL A 229 33.55 -53.59 5.73
N SER A 230 33.33 -52.40 5.17
CA SER A 230 34.33 -51.38 4.72
C SER A 230 33.53 -50.21 4.11
N GLY A 231 33.65 -48.93 4.49
CA GLY A 231 34.75 -48.19 5.09
C GLY A 231 35.19 -47.08 4.12
N SER A 232 34.58 -45.90 4.20
CA SER A 232 35.10 -44.61 3.71
C SER A 232 34.13 -43.50 4.18
N GLY A 233 34.52 -42.32 4.62
CA GLY A 233 35.81 -41.67 4.75
C GLY A 233 35.52 -40.25 5.25
N SER A 234 36.39 -39.76 6.12
CA SER A 234 36.25 -38.58 6.96
C SER A 234 36.25 -37.25 6.19
N GLY A 235 35.45 -36.30 6.65
CA GLY A 235 35.47 -34.89 6.25
C GLY A 235 35.00 -34.00 7.38
N ASP A 236 35.86 -33.84 8.39
CA ASP A 236 35.80 -32.83 9.44
C ASP A 236 35.49 -31.43 8.88
N MET A 237 34.45 -30.76 9.38
CA MET A 237 34.52 -29.32 9.68
C MET A 237 33.82 -29.02 11.01
N LYS A 238 34.69 -28.98 12.01
CA LYS A 238 34.48 -28.70 13.41
C LYS A 238 34.43 -27.18 13.62
N GLY A 239 33.23 -26.63 13.74
CA GLY A 239 32.98 -25.23 14.14
C GLY A 239 32.02 -25.19 15.32
N LYS A 240 32.51 -25.51 16.53
CA LYS A 240 31.72 -25.56 17.77
C LYS A 240 32.22 -24.47 18.72
N GLY A 241 31.57 -23.31 18.68
CA GLY A 241 31.60 -22.30 19.75
C GLY A 241 30.37 -22.49 20.64
N LYS A 242 30.57 -23.12 21.80
CA LYS A 242 29.55 -23.25 22.85
C LYS A 242 29.37 -21.92 23.58
N ALA A 243 28.12 -21.50 23.75
CA ALA A 243 27.68 -20.79 24.95
C ALA A 243 26.47 -21.54 25.53
N VAL A 244 26.68 -22.12 26.70
CA VAL A 244 25.67 -22.75 27.54
C VAL A 244 25.24 -21.71 28.57
N ALA A 245 23.95 -21.39 28.63
CA ALA A 245 23.35 -20.78 29.82
C ALA A 245 21.84 -21.09 29.88
N THR A 246 21.51 -22.09 30.70
CA THR A 246 20.31 -22.21 31.53
C THR A 246 18.93 -21.93 30.92
N SER A 247 18.24 -23.04 30.64
CA SER A 247 16.77 -23.14 30.54
C SER A 247 16.11 -22.97 31.91
N PRO A 248 15.05 -22.15 32.04
CA PRO A 248 14.02 -22.37 33.03
C PRO A 248 12.85 -23.11 32.39
N ARG A 249 12.65 -24.36 32.80
CA ARG A 249 11.34 -25.01 32.77
C ARG A 249 10.40 -24.24 33.69
N ALA A 250 9.37 -23.62 33.12
CA ALA A 250 8.22 -23.15 33.87
C ALA A 250 6.96 -23.56 33.09
N GLY A 251 6.07 -24.24 33.81
CA GLY A 251 4.98 -25.03 33.26
C GLY A 251 4.03 -24.28 32.34
N GLU A 252 3.59 -25.02 31.34
CA GLU A 252 2.50 -24.72 30.43
C GLU A 252 1.19 -24.58 31.22
N LYS A 253 0.94 -23.37 31.74
CA LYS A 253 -0.37 -23.01 32.27
C LYS A 253 -1.34 -22.91 31.09
N LYS A 254 -2.21 -23.91 30.96
CA LYS A 254 -3.44 -23.83 30.17
C LYS A 254 -4.18 -22.55 30.54
N LYS A 255 -4.08 -21.53 29.69
CA LYS A 255 -4.99 -20.40 29.73
C LYS A 255 -6.35 -20.93 29.29
N HIS A 256 -7.28 -20.99 30.23
CA HIS A 256 -8.70 -21.02 29.89
C HIS A 256 -8.95 -19.89 28.90
N VAL A 257 -9.30 -20.25 27.67
CA VAL A 257 -9.99 -19.34 26.76
C VAL A 257 -11.30 -19.01 27.46
N LYS A 258 -11.33 -17.86 28.15
CA LYS A 258 -12.58 -17.20 28.49
C LYS A 258 -13.27 -16.98 27.16
N LYS A 259 -14.37 -17.70 26.93
CA LYS A 259 -15.39 -17.32 25.96
C LYS A 259 -15.70 -15.85 26.24
N LEU A 260 -15.11 -14.95 25.45
CA LEU A 260 -15.72 -13.66 25.23
C LEU A 260 -16.95 -13.98 24.41
N ALA A 261 -18.10 -13.92 25.07
CA ALA A 261 -19.35 -13.72 24.37
C ALA A 261 -19.11 -12.56 23.41
N ALA A 262 -19.23 -12.83 22.11
CA ALA A 262 -19.37 -11.78 21.13
C ALA A 262 -20.58 -10.96 21.59
N LYS A 263 -20.31 -9.81 22.22
CA LYS A 263 -21.30 -8.75 22.24
C LYS A 263 -21.41 -8.34 20.79
N VAL A 264 -22.45 -8.84 20.13
CA VAL A 264 -23.09 -8.11 19.04
C VAL A 264 -23.23 -6.69 19.55
N VAL A 265 -22.44 -5.80 18.97
CA VAL A 265 -22.59 -4.36 19.18
C VAL A 265 -23.77 -4.01 18.29
N ASP A 266 -24.98 -4.13 18.84
CA ASP A 266 -26.11 -3.34 18.34
C ASP A 266 -25.66 -1.90 18.44
N SER A 267 -25.44 -1.30 17.27
CA SER A 267 -25.07 0.10 17.14
C SER A 267 -26.32 0.95 17.16
N ASP A 268 -27.14 0.77 18.19
CA ASP A 268 -28.14 1.77 18.59
C ASP A 268 -27.35 2.90 19.24
N VAL A 269 -26.85 3.82 18.39
CA VAL A 269 -26.31 5.09 18.83
C VAL A 269 -27.49 5.94 19.30
N GLU A 270 -27.98 5.66 20.51
CA GLU A 270 -28.89 6.54 21.22
C GLU A 270 -28.09 7.79 21.63
N ILE A 271 -28.12 8.82 20.78
CA ILE A 271 -27.52 10.13 21.03
C ILE A 271 -28.33 10.84 22.13
N VAL A 272 -28.18 10.41 23.38
CA VAL A 272 -28.71 11.15 24.54
C VAL A 272 -27.71 12.24 24.91
N VAL A 273 -27.67 13.31 24.11
CA VAL A 273 -26.94 14.53 24.49
C VAL A 273 -27.83 15.33 25.43
N LYS A 274 -27.61 15.15 26.73
CA LYS A 274 -28.18 16.00 27.77
C LYS A 274 -27.38 17.31 27.82
N PRO A 275 -27.95 18.48 27.45
CA PRO A 275 -27.21 19.73 27.45
C PRO A 275 -26.95 20.18 28.90
N SER A 276 -25.68 20.17 29.29
CA SER A 276 -25.21 20.68 30.58
C SER A 276 -25.15 22.21 30.53
N ASN A 277 -26.11 22.87 31.18
CA ASN A 277 -26.26 24.34 31.30
C ASN A 277 -25.19 24.99 32.18
N VAL A 278 -23.90 24.80 31.89
CA VAL A 278 -22.82 25.53 32.59
C VAL A 278 -22.32 26.65 31.69
N SER A 279 -22.84 27.84 31.95
CA SER A 279 -22.46 29.12 31.37
C SER A 279 -20.97 29.40 31.60
N GLY A 280 -20.20 29.41 30.52
CA GLY A 280 -18.80 29.80 30.50
C GLY A 280 -18.32 29.91 29.07
N SER A 281 -17.97 31.13 28.66
CA SER A 281 -17.56 31.59 27.32
C SER A 281 -16.46 30.76 26.63
N GLY A 282 -16.81 29.57 26.12
CA GLY A 282 -15.93 28.68 25.34
C GLY A 282 -16.67 27.78 24.33
N SER A 283 -17.93 28.12 24.02
CA SER A 283 -18.86 27.27 23.27
C SER A 283 -18.61 27.18 21.76
N SER A 284 -17.92 28.16 21.15
CA SER A 284 -17.72 28.18 19.69
C SER A 284 -16.78 27.08 19.23
N HIS A 285 -15.75 26.76 20.02
CA HIS A 285 -14.78 25.73 19.64
C HIS A 285 -15.34 24.31 19.76
N ALA A 286 -16.19 24.07 20.76
CA ALA A 286 -16.89 22.78 20.91
C ALA A 286 -17.90 22.54 19.78
N LEU A 287 -18.59 23.59 19.32
CA LEU A 287 -19.51 23.50 18.18
C LEU A 287 -18.77 23.19 16.88
N LEU A 288 -17.64 23.86 16.61
CA LEU A 288 -16.80 23.58 15.44
C LEU A 288 -16.27 22.14 15.46
N GLN A 289 -15.73 21.67 16.58
CA GLN A 289 -15.30 20.26 16.71
C GLN A 289 -16.45 19.27 16.51
N HIS A 290 -17.67 19.62 16.88
CA HIS A 290 -18.83 18.78 16.63
C HIS A 290 -19.20 18.74 15.15
N MET A 291 -19.13 19.88 14.45
CA MET A 291 -19.37 19.94 13.01
C MET A 291 -18.29 19.20 12.22
N ASP A 292 -17.02 19.32 12.59
CA ASP A 292 -15.92 18.57 11.96
C ASP A 292 -16.13 17.05 12.09
N ARG A 293 -16.58 16.59 13.26
CA ARG A 293 -16.91 15.17 13.47
C ARG A 293 -18.11 14.71 12.65
N LEU A 294 -19.14 15.56 12.50
CA LEU A 294 -20.29 15.26 11.65
C LEU A 294 -19.90 15.16 10.18
N ILE A 295 -19.11 16.12 9.68
CA ILE A 295 -18.61 16.13 8.30
C ILE A 295 -17.82 14.84 8.03
N LEU A 296 -16.88 14.49 8.90
CA LEU A 296 -16.10 13.26 8.78
C LEU A 296 -16.99 12.01 8.79
N THR A 297 -18.08 12.00 9.57
CA THR A 297 -19.00 10.87 9.63
C THR A 297 -19.81 10.74 8.34
N VAL A 298 -20.27 11.86 7.78
CA VAL A 298 -21.02 11.89 6.51
C VAL A 298 -20.11 11.50 5.34
N GLU A 299 -18.86 11.96 5.31
CA GLU A 299 -17.87 11.58 4.29
C GLU A 299 -17.58 10.08 4.33
N ASN A 300 -17.34 9.51 5.52
CA ASN A 300 -17.13 8.06 5.67
C ASN A 300 -18.37 7.24 5.26
N LEU A 301 -19.58 7.74 5.54
CA LEU A 301 -20.81 7.08 5.13
C LEU A 301 -21.00 7.11 3.62
N ALA A 302 -20.75 8.26 2.98
CA ALA A 302 -20.83 8.41 1.53
C ALA A 302 -19.78 7.54 0.82
N GLU A 303 -18.56 7.47 1.35
CA GLU A 303 -17.51 6.59 0.83
C GLU A 303 -17.89 5.11 0.97
N ALA A 304 -18.44 4.69 2.12
CA ALA A 304 -18.93 3.33 2.31
C ALA A 304 -20.09 2.97 1.36
N GLN A 305 -21.04 3.89 1.15
CA GLN A 305 -22.12 3.72 0.17
C GLN A 305 -21.57 3.62 -1.26
N TRP A 306 -20.57 4.42 -1.60
CA TRP A 306 -19.93 4.37 -2.92
C TRP A 306 -19.19 3.05 -3.17
N TYR A 307 -18.45 2.55 -2.18
CA TYR A 307 -17.82 1.22 -2.28
C TYR A 307 -18.86 0.11 -2.40
N MET A 308 -19.95 0.19 -1.65
CA MET A 308 -21.04 -0.78 -1.73
C MET A 308 -21.67 -0.76 -3.13
N ALA A 309 -22.06 0.41 -3.64
CA ALA A 309 -22.61 0.56 -4.99
C ALA A 309 -21.64 0.07 -6.07
N SER A 310 -20.35 0.38 -5.94
CA SER A 310 -19.30 -0.07 -6.86
C SER A 310 -19.11 -1.59 -6.81
N ALA A 311 -19.15 -2.19 -5.62
CA ALA A 311 -19.09 -3.64 -5.46
C ALA A 311 -20.33 -4.33 -6.06
N CYS A 312 -21.52 -3.73 -5.95
CA CYS A 312 -22.75 -4.23 -6.58
C CYS A 312 -22.68 -4.16 -8.10
N ALA A 313 -22.21 -3.04 -8.64
CA ALA A 313 -22.02 -2.85 -10.08
C ALA A 313 -20.99 -3.85 -10.63
N ALA A 314 -19.87 -4.06 -9.92
CA ALA A 314 -18.83 -4.99 -10.33
C ALA A 314 -19.24 -6.47 -10.21
N SER A 315 -20.12 -6.81 -9.25
CA SER A 315 -20.60 -8.18 -9.06
C SER A 315 -21.77 -8.55 -9.99
N GLY A 316 -22.35 -7.58 -10.70
CA GLY A 316 -23.55 -7.80 -11.52
C GLY A 316 -24.78 -8.18 -10.69
N MET A 317 -24.74 -7.96 -9.37
CA MET A 317 -25.90 -8.14 -8.52
C MET A 317 -26.89 -7.01 -8.83
N VAL A 318 -28.08 -7.38 -9.31
CA VAL A 318 -29.20 -6.46 -9.51
C VAL A 318 -29.45 -5.76 -8.18
N VAL A 319 -29.41 -4.42 -8.15
CA VAL A 319 -29.57 -3.61 -6.93
C VAL A 319 -30.82 -4.00 -6.12
N GLY A 320 -31.85 -4.55 -6.78
CA GLY A 320 -33.04 -5.10 -6.14
C GLY A 320 -32.81 -6.30 -5.19
N THR A 321 -31.79 -7.13 -5.38
CA THR A 321 -31.54 -8.29 -4.47
C THR A 321 -30.90 -7.89 -3.15
N LEU A 322 -30.18 -6.76 -3.10
CA LEU A 322 -29.56 -6.27 -1.86
C LEU A 322 -30.51 -5.45 -0.99
N ILE A 323 -31.54 -4.82 -1.57
CA ILE A 323 -32.59 -4.15 -0.79
C ILE A 323 -33.38 -5.20 0.01
N ASP A 324 -33.60 -6.38 -0.56
CA ASP A 324 -34.29 -7.49 0.11
C ASP A 324 -33.42 -8.13 1.22
N GLU A 325 -32.12 -8.25 1.02
CA GLU A 325 -31.18 -8.73 2.06
C GLU A 325 -30.87 -7.69 3.16
N CYS A 326 -30.91 -6.39 2.86
CA CYS A 326 -30.72 -5.35 3.88
C CYS A 326 -31.96 -5.19 4.79
N ASN A 327 -33.15 -5.59 4.34
CA ASN A 327 -34.35 -5.67 5.18
C ASN A 327 -34.31 -6.85 6.17
N PHE A 328 -33.41 -7.82 5.99
CA PHE A 328 -33.24 -8.96 6.91
C PHE A 328 -32.47 -8.62 8.19
N LEU A 329 -31.85 -7.43 8.27
CA LEU A 329 -31.16 -6.94 9.47
C LEU A 329 -32.03 -5.96 10.25
N GLY A 330 -33.17 -6.44 10.75
CA GLY A 330 -33.71 -6.02 12.05
C GLY A 330 -34.37 -4.64 12.15
N PHE A 331 -35.38 -4.35 11.34
CA PHE A 331 -36.42 -3.39 11.72
C PHE A 331 -37.75 -4.12 11.96
N GLU A 332 -37.86 -4.77 13.11
CA GLU A 332 -39.09 -5.39 13.62
C GLU A 332 -40.03 -4.26 14.07
N GLY A 333 -40.72 -3.61 13.13
CA GLY A 333 -41.41 -2.36 13.49
C GLY A 333 -42.46 -1.77 12.58
N VAL A 334 -42.73 -2.28 11.37
CA VAL A 334 -43.96 -1.91 10.63
C VAL A 334 -44.32 -3.08 9.71
N GLY A 335 -45.46 -3.72 9.96
CA GLY A 335 -45.92 -4.86 9.17
C GLY A 335 -46.25 -4.47 7.72
N PRO A 336 -46.07 -5.39 6.76
CA PRO A 336 -46.50 -5.17 5.39
C PRO A 336 -48.03 -5.18 5.38
N GLY A 337 -48.61 -4.00 5.18
CA GLY A 337 -50.03 -3.85 4.86
C GLY A 337 -50.30 -4.50 3.50
N GLU A 338 -51.43 -5.18 3.46
CA GLU A 338 -51.96 -5.98 2.37
C GLU A 338 -51.86 -5.31 0.98
N GLU A 339 -51.40 -6.11 0.03
CA GLU A 339 -51.99 -6.27 -1.31
C GLU A 339 -52.42 -4.99 -2.02
N ASP A 340 -51.53 -4.44 -2.84
CA ASP A 340 -51.96 -3.71 -4.03
C ASP A 340 -51.31 -4.32 -5.28
N GLU A 341 -52.14 -4.38 -6.30
CA GLU A 341 -52.07 -5.21 -7.50
C GLU A 341 -50.72 -5.14 -8.24
N GLU A 342 -50.34 -6.29 -8.79
CA GLU A 342 -49.27 -6.45 -9.78
C GLU A 342 -49.55 -5.56 -11.00
N GLU A 343 -49.11 -4.30 -10.94
CA GLU A 343 -48.93 -3.49 -12.13
C GLU A 343 -47.65 -4.00 -12.78
N GLU A 344 -47.81 -4.79 -13.85
CA GLU A 344 -46.77 -5.13 -14.83
C GLU A 344 -46.17 -3.81 -15.33
N THR A 345 -45.19 -3.30 -14.61
CA THR A 345 -44.35 -2.20 -15.07
C THR A 345 -43.48 -2.81 -16.15
N ASP A 346 -43.97 -2.65 -17.38
CA ASP A 346 -43.25 -2.86 -18.63
C ASP A 346 -41.87 -2.22 -18.44
N THR A 347 -40.87 -3.05 -18.16
CA THR A 347 -39.47 -2.64 -18.06
C THR A 347 -39.06 -2.24 -19.46
N GLU A 348 -39.40 -1.01 -19.82
CA GLU A 348 -38.99 -0.34 -21.02
C GLU A 348 -37.47 -0.48 -21.06
N ALA A 349 -36.98 -1.30 -22.00
CA ALA A 349 -35.58 -1.58 -22.15
C ALA A 349 -34.90 -0.26 -22.46
N VAL A 350 -34.34 0.37 -21.42
CA VAL A 350 -33.64 1.64 -21.54
C VAL A 350 -32.50 1.41 -22.52
N ASP A 351 -32.63 2.03 -23.69
CA ASP A 351 -31.67 1.90 -24.76
C ASP A 351 -30.34 2.49 -24.27
N GLN A 352 -29.41 1.59 -23.95
CA GLN A 352 -28.08 1.92 -23.44
C GLN A 352 -27.37 2.92 -24.39
N GLU A 353 -27.67 2.86 -25.69
CA GLU A 353 -27.12 3.78 -26.69
C GLU A 353 -27.65 5.21 -26.52
N ALA A 354 -28.93 5.38 -26.14
CA ALA A 354 -29.51 6.69 -25.85
C ALA A 354 -28.88 7.33 -24.60
N VAL A 355 -28.61 6.54 -23.57
CA VAL A 355 -27.95 7.02 -22.33
C VAL A 355 -26.49 7.42 -22.60
N GLU A 356 -25.75 6.64 -23.40
CA GLU A 356 -24.39 7.00 -23.80
C GLU A 356 -24.35 8.28 -24.64
N GLN A 357 -25.37 8.48 -25.49
CA GLN A 357 -25.49 9.68 -26.31
C GLN A 357 -25.78 10.94 -25.48
N GLU A 358 -26.69 10.88 -24.50
CA GLU A 358 -26.94 12.00 -23.58
C GLU A 358 -25.70 12.34 -22.74
N VAL A 359 -24.97 11.33 -22.26
CA VAL A 359 -23.72 11.55 -21.50
C VAL A 359 -22.64 12.18 -22.39
N ALA A 360 -22.57 11.81 -23.67
CA ALA A 360 -21.65 12.43 -24.62
C ALA A 360 -22.02 13.89 -24.92
N GLU A 361 -23.31 14.22 -24.97
CA GLU A 361 -23.81 15.58 -25.17
C GLU A 361 -23.53 16.48 -23.95
N LEU A 362 -23.80 15.99 -22.73
CA LEU A 362 -23.46 16.66 -21.47
C LEU A 362 -21.95 16.91 -21.32
N ARG A 363 -21.11 15.95 -21.75
CA ARG A 363 -19.65 16.15 -21.75
C ARG A 363 -19.21 17.23 -22.71
N LYS A 364 -19.89 17.39 -23.85
CA LYS A 364 -19.63 18.48 -24.80
C LYS A 364 -20.01 19.83 -24.21
N GLU A 365 -21.17 19.92 -23.57
CA GLU A 365 -21.65 21.16 -22.95
C GLU A 365 -20.74 21.64 -21.80
N ILE A 366 -20.20 20.72 -21.00
CA ILE A 366 -19.29 21.05 -19.89
C ILE A 366 -17.89 21.46 -20.40
N LEU A 367 -17.44 20.87 -21.52
CA LEU A 367 -16.11 21.13 -22.08
C LEU A 367 -16.08 22.32 -23.05
N GLU A 368 -17.22 22.84 -23.47
CA GLU A 368 -17.28 24.08 -24.23
C GLU A 368 -17.09 25.27 -23.27
N PRO A 369 -15.98 26.02 -23.39
CA PRO A 369 -15.76 27.19 -22.56
C PRO A 369 -16.88 28.19 -22.84
N TRP A 370 -17.61 28.59 -21.80
CA TRP A 370 -18.55 29.69 -21.90
C TRP A 370 -17.85 30.88 -22.55
N PRO A 371 -18.44 31.50 -23.59
CA PRO A 371 -17.83 32.66 -24.23
C PRO A 371 -17.63 33.72 -23.14
N SER A 372 -16.36 34.07 -22.91
CA SER A 372 -16.01 35.06 -21.90
C SER A 372 -16.59 36.40 -22.33
N ASP A 373 -17.54 36.93 -21.55
CA ASP A 373 -18.16 38.26 -21.69
C ASP A 373 -17.16 39.41 -21.46
N ASN A 374 -16.08 39.44 -22.24
CA ASN A 374 -15.02 40.47 -22.18
C ASN A 374 -14.88 41.24 -23.50
N GLU A 375 -15.98 41.40 -24.24
CA GLU A 375 -16.13 42.46 -25.25
C GLU A 375 -17.48 43.16 -25.08
N MET A 376 -17.57 44.07 -24.10
CA MET A 376 -18.41 45.27 -24.17
C MET A 376 -17.75 46.44 -23.45
#